data_AF-A0AB33CYG6-F1
#
_entry.id   AF-A0AB33CYG6-F1
#
_cell.length_a   1.000
_cell.length_b   1.000
_cell.length_c   1.000
_cell.angle_alpha   90.00
_cell.angle_beta   90.00
_cell.angle_gamma   90.00
#
_symmetry.space_group_name_H-M   'P 1'
#
loop_
_entity.id
_entity.type
_entity.pdbx_description
1 polymer ?
#
loop_
_entity_poly.entity_id
_entity_poly.type
_entity_poly.pdbx_seq_one_letter_code
_entity_poly.pdbx_strand_id
1 'polypeptide(L)'
;MALLPVFSPAAQGLSLTQDEQGWVYVNEKGAAVLRPFIYDNGPDYFEEGLARFVAKGKMGFHDQSLKVWIPARYDFAFPFVHGKAKVGMNCKLIPEGEHRSVRCQHWETIANPLTALQDQPEN
;
A
#
# COMPACT_ATOMS: atom_id res chain seq x y z
N MET A 1 -22.47 -9.97 18.38
CA MET A 1 -21.84 -9.11 17.36
C MET A 1 -21.19 -10.05 16.35
N ALA A 2 -21.77 -10.18 15.16
CA ALA A 2 -21.33 -11.14 14.16
C ALA A 2 -20.13 -10.55 13.39
N LEU A 3 -18.97 -11.19 13.50
CA LEU A 3 -17.84 -10.98 12.60
C LEU A 3 -18.19 -11.64 11.27
N LEU A 4 -18.53 -10.84 10.27
CA LEU A 4 -18.64 -11.33 8.90
C LEU A 4 -17.25 -11.76 8.41
N PRO A 5 -17.11 -12.93 7.78
CA PRO A 5 -15.82 -13.35 7.24
C PRO A 5 -15.58 -12.55 5.95
N VAL A 6 -14.61 -11.63 6.01
CA VAL A 6 -14.12 -10.98 4.78
C VAL A 6 -13.31 -12.04 4.02
N PHE A 7 -13.91 -12.58 2.96
CA PHE A 7 -13.28 -13.47 2.00
C PHE A 7 -12.17 -12.70 1.25
N SER A 8 -10.93 -13.19 1.29
CA SER A 8 -9.99 -13.10 0.15
C SER A 8 -8.65 -13.82 0.39
N PRO A 9 -8.00 -14.30 -0.68
CA PRO A 9 -7.27 -15.56 -0.71
C PRO A 9 -5.89 -15.42 -0.08
N ALA A 10 -5.64 -16.23 0.93
CA ALA A 10 -4.34 -16.32 1.58
C ALA A 10 -3.35 -17.03 0.66
N ALA A 11 -2.29 -16.31 0.26
CA ALA A 11 -0.97 -16.95 0.30
C ALA A 11 -0.82 -17.52 1.71
N GLN A 12 -0.61 -18.83 1.81
CA GLN A 12 -0.77 -19.67 3.00
C GLN A 12 -0.58 -18.90 4.33
N GLY A 13 -1.66 -18.70 5.08
CA GLY A 13 -1.59 -18.26 6.47
C GLY A 13 -1.68 -16.75 6.76
N LEU A 14 -2.01 -15.92 5.77
CA LEU A 14 -2.24 -14.49 5.98
C LEU A 14 -3.73 -14.18 6.08
N SER A 15 -4.10 -13.24 6.95
CA SER A 15 -5.48 -12.77 7.11
C SER A 15 -5.53 -11.27 7.33
N LEU A 16 -6.57 -10.62 6.82
CA LEU A 16 -6.83 -9.21 7.06
C LEU A 16 -7.81 -9.06 8.23
N THR A 17 -7.45 -8.25 9.22
CA THR A 17 -8.28 -7.97 10.40
C THR A 17 -8.25 -6.48 10.72
N GLN A 18 -8.98 -6.06 11.76
CA GLN A 18 -8.96 -4.70 12.30
C GLN A 18 -8.50 -4.72 13.75
N ASP A 19 -7.60 -3.80 14.09
CA ASP A 19 -7.20 -3.48 15.47
C ASP A 19 -7.46 -2.00 15.78
N GLU A 20 -6.97 -1.51 16.92
CA GLU A 20 -7.15 -0.12 17.37
C GLU A 20 -6.60 0.94 16.39
N GLN A 21 -5.68 0.55 15.51
CA GLN A 21 -5.07 1.43 14.50
C GLN A 21 -5.69 1.24 13.11
N GLY A 22 -6.73 0.41 13.00
CA GLY A 22 -7.46 0.10 11.77
C GLY A 22 -7.05 -1.24 11.17
N TRP A 23 -7.15 -1.33 9.84
CA TRP A 23 -6.88 -2.57 9.11
C TRP A 23 -5.42 -3.00 9.19
N VAL A 24 -5.19 -4.30 9.31
CA VAL A 24 -3.87 -4.92 9.39
C VAL A 24 -3.88 -6.34 8.84
N TYR A 25 -2.87 -6.68 8.05
CA TYR A 25 -2.58 -8.05 7.71
C TYR A 25 -1.83 -8.71 8.86
N VAL A 26 -2.29 -9.89 9.27
CA VAL A 26 -1.68 -10.72 10.32
C VAL A 26 -1.29 -12.08 9.74
N ASN A 27 -0.28 -12.70 10.33
CA ASN A 27 0.07 -14.09 10.05
C ASN A 27 -0.79 -15.06 10.89
N GLU A 28 -0.59 -16.37 10.71
CA GLU A 28 -1.33 -17.43 11.43
C GLU A 28 -1.22 -17.34 12.96
N LYS A 29 -0.16 -16.73 13.47
CA LYS A 29 0.05 -16.51 14.90
C LYS A 29 -0.64 -15.23 15.41
N GLY A 30 -1.38 -14.54 14.54
CA GLY A 30 -2.01 -13.25 14.83
C GLY A 30 -1.03 -12.09 14.90
N ALA A 31 0.24 -12.26 14.53
CA ALA A 31 1.21 -11.19 14.58
C ALA A 31 1.02 -10.25 13.37
N ALA A 32 0.99 -8.95 13.64
CA ALA A 32 0.89 -7.92 12.61
C ALA A 32 2.07 -7.97 11.64
N VAL A 33 1.77 -7.99 10.34
CA VAL A 33 2.73 -8.05 9.25
C VAL A 33 2.83 -6.68 8.58
N LEU A 34 1.70 -6.12 8.13
CA LEU A 34 1.67 -4.91 7.32
C LEU A 34 0.30 -4.23 7.42
N ARG A 35 0.26 -2.90 7.41
CA ARG A 35 -1.00 -2.13 7.36
C ARG A 35 -1.23 -1.57 5.96
N PRO A 36 -2.29 -1.99 5.25
CA PRO A 36 -2.57 -1.46 3.93
C PRO A 36 -2.91 0.04 3.99
N PHE A 37 -2.67 0.76 2.90
CA PHE A 37 -3.34 2.03 2.68
C PHE A 37 -4.82 1.75 2.44
N ILE A 38 -5.70 2.59 3.01
CA ILE A 38 -7.15 2.38 2.94
C ILE A 38 -7.74 3.27 1.87
N TYR A 39 -8.43 2.66 0.93
CA TYR A 39 -9.13 3.30 -0.16
C TYR A 39 -10.51 2.66 -0.31
N ASP A 40 -11.54 3.49 -0.49
CA ASP A 40 -12.95 3.07 -0.62
C ASP A 40 -13.39 1.99 0.40
N ASN A 41 -13.12 2.25 1.69
CA ASN A 41 -13.48 1.39 2.83
C ASN A 41 -12.72 0.05 2.96
N GLY A 42 -11.67 -0.19 2.17
CA GLY A 42 -10.85 -1.40 2.28
C GLY A 42 -9.36 -1.17 1.95
N PRO A 43 -8.55 -2.23 1.93
CA PRO A 43 -7.19 -2.16 1.40
C PRO A 43 -7.18 -1.64 -0.04
N ASP A 44 -6.17 -0.85 -0.35
CA ASP A 44 -5.90 -0.36 -1.70
C ASP A 44 -5.77 -1.50 -2.72
N TYR A 45 -6.17 -1.23 -3.96
CA TYR A 45 -6.07 -2.18 -5.06
C TYR A 45 -4.60 -2.43 -5.45
N PHE A 46 -4.33 -3.61 -5.99
CA PHE A 46 -3.04 -3.90 -6.62
C PHE A 46 -3.02 -3.35 -8.03
N GLU A 47 -2.18 -2.35 -8.27
CA GLU A 47 -1.97 -1.75 -9.58
C GLU A 47 -0.59 -2.17 -10.07
N GLU A 48 -0.55 -2.84 -11.22
CA GLU A 48 0.67 -3.43 -11.80
C GLU A 48 1.43 -4.33 -10.81
N GLY A 49 0.69 -5.10 -10.01
CA GLY A 49 1.23 -6.08 -9.07
C GLY A 49 1.62 -5.53 -7.70
N LEU A 50 1.50 -4.22 -7.46
CA LEU A 50 1.84 -3.59 -6.18
C LEU A 50 0.68 -2.78 -5.60
N ALA A 51 0.53 -2.81 -4.27
CA ALA A 51 -0.42 -1.98 -3.52
C ALA A 51 0.32 -1.12 -2.50
N ARG A 52 -0.31 0.01 -2.11
CA ARG A 52 0.26 0.94 -1.12
C ARG A 52 0.03 0.44 0.30
N PHE A 53 1.02 0.61 1.17
CA PHE A 53 0.91 0.36 2.61
C PHE A 53 1.39 1.54 3.43
N VAL A 54 1.02 1.57 4.71
CA VAL A 54 1.44 2.61 5.64
C VAL A 54 2.24 2.00 6.78
N ALA A 55 3.43 2.54 7.04
CA ALA A 55 4.20 2.25 8.24
C ALA A 55 4.80 3.54 8.80
N LYS A 56 4.63 3.75 10.11
CA LYS A 56 5.12 4.96 10.81
C LYS A 56 4.69 6.26 10.12
N GLY A 57 3.46 6.30 9.60
CA GLY A 57 2.90 7.45 8.90
C GLY A 57 3.45 7.72 7.49
N LYS A 58 4.27 6.82 6.94
CA LYS A 58 4.81 6.91 5.58
C LYS A 58 4.23 5.81 4.69
N MET A 59 4.17 6.09 3.39
CA MET A 59 3.69 5.18 2.36
C MET A 59 4.85 4.44 1.69
N GLY A 60 4.63 3.16 1.43
CA GLY A 60 5.48 2.28 0.63
C GLY A 60 4.64 1.35 -0.24
N PHE A 61 5.27 0.37 -0.91
CA PHE A 61 4.60 -0.58 -1.79
C PHE A 61 4.96 -2.03 -1.46
N HIS A 62 3.96 -2.90 -1.52
CA HIS A 62 4.09 -4.34 -1.31
C HIS A 62 3.34 -5.12 -2.40
N ASP A 63 3.72 -6.38 -2.58
CA ASP A 63 3.00 -7.30 -3.47
C ASP A 63 1.93 -8.12 -2.72
N GLN A 64 1.26 -9.01 -3.44
CA GLN A 64 0.19 -9.88 -2.92
C GLN A 64 0.68 -10.87 -1.85
N SER A 65 1.98 -11.17 -1.80
CA SER A 65 2.59 -11.99 -0.75
C SER A 65 2.96 -11.17 0.51
N LEU A 66 2.61 -9.88 0.52
CA LEU A 66 3.02 -8.87 1.51
C LEU A 66 4.53 -8.62 1.56
N LYS A 67 5.27 -9.01 0.51
CA LYS A 67 6.68 -8.64 0.38
C LYS A 67 6.77 -7.15 0.06
N VAL A 68 7.53 -6.42 0.86
CA VAL A 68 7.81 -5.00 0.64
C VAL A 68 8.81 -4.85 -0.51
N TRP A 69 8.39 -4.20 -1.58
CA TRP A 69 9.24 -3.87 -2.73
C TRP A 69 9.81 -2.46 -2.62
N ILE A 70 9.03 -1.53 -2.07
CA ILE A 70 9.47 -0.16 -1.82
C ILE A 70 9.17 0.17 -0.36
N PRO A 71 10.19 0.43 0.48
CA PRO A 71 10.00 0.76 1.88
C PRO A 71 9.13 2.00 2.08
N ALA A 72 8.42 2.04 3.22
CA ALA A 72 7.62 3.18 3.61
C ALA A 72 8.50 4.41 3.90
N ARG A 73 8.61 5.32 2.93
CA ARG A 73 9.46 6.52 3.04
C ARG A 73 8.82 7.80 2.49
N TYR A 74 7.71 7.67 1.77
CA TYR A 74 7.01 8.82 1.18
C TYR A 74 5.90 9.31 2.10
N ASP A 75 5.63 10.62 2.06
CA ASP A 75 4.46 11.17 2.75
C ASP A 75 3.17 10.91 1.97
N PHE A 76 3.28 10.79 0.64
CA PHE A 76 2.17 10.43 -0.23
C PHE A 76 2.66 9.63 -1.43
N ALA A 77 1.82 8.73 -1.93
CA ALA A 77 2.10 7.96 -3.13
C ALA A 77 0.81 7.73 -3.92
N PHE A 78 0.87 7.93 -5.23
CA PHE A 78 -0.13 7.45 -6.18
C PHE A 78 0.14 5.98 -6.54
N PRO A 79 -0.86 5.22 -7.01
CA PRO A 79 -0.64 3.89 -7.56
C PRO A 79 0.27 3.92 -8.80
N PHE A 80 0.80 2.76 -9.17
CA PHE A 80 1.56 2.60 -10.41
C PHE A 80 0.63 2.61 -11.63
N VAL A 81 1.03 3.35 -12.66
CA VAL A 81 0.37 3.40 -13.97
C VAL A 81 1.45 3.55 -15.04
N HIS A 82 1.44 2.66 -16.03
CA HIS A 82 2.46 2.55 -17.08
C HIS A 82 3.89 2.43 -16.51
N GLY A 83 4.07 1.55 -15.51
CA GLY A 83 5.37 1.26 -14.90
C GLY A 83 5.92 2.39 -14.03
N LYS A 84 5.12 3.40 -13.67
CA LYS A 84 5.56 4.58 -12.91
C LYS A 84 4.54 5.01 -11.87
N ALA A 85 5.03 5.54 -10.74
CA ALA A 85 4.20 6.17 -9.73
C ALA A 85 4.75 7.55 -9.35
N LYS A 86 3.85 8.48 -9.04
CA LYS A 86 4.23 9.79 -8.49
C LYS A 86 4.20 9.72 -6.97
N VAL A 87 5.29 10.13 -6.33
CA VAL A 87 5.43 10.10 -4.87
C VAL A 87 5.86 11.46 -4.34
N GLY A 88 5.40 11.76 -3.13
CA GLY A 88 5.52 13.07 -2.50
C GLY A 88 6.27 13.02 -1.18
N MET A 89 7.08 14.04 -0.93
CA MET A 89 7.81 14.25 0.32
C MET A 89 7.45 15.61 0.92
N ASN A 90 7.48 15.69 2.24
CA ASN A 90 7.10 16.85 3.03
C ASN A 90 5.66 17.31 2.69
N CYS A 91 4.73 16.35 2.68
CA CYS A 91 3.34 16.61 2.35
C CYS A 91 2.54 17.12 3.54
N LYS A 92 1.55 17.98 3.24
CA LYS A 92 0.54 18.43 4.19
C LYS A 92 -0.84 18.14 3.62
N LEU A 93 -1.72 17.64 4.47
CA LEU A 93 -3.16 17.58 4.20
C LEU A 93 -3.74 18.96 4.45
N ILE A 94 -4.32 19.54 3.43
CA ILE A 94 -4.98 20.84 3.48
C ILE A 94 -6.48 20.58 3.41
N PRO A 95 -7.25 20.91 4.46
CA PRO A 95 -8.70 20.86 4.39
C PRO A 95 -9.23 21.85 3.35
N GLU A 96 -10.07 21.38 2.44
CA GLU A 96 -10.75 22.18 1.41
C GLU A 96 -12.24 21.82 1.48
N GLY A 97 -12.95 22.44 2.42
CA GLY A 97 -14.34 22.10 2.74
C GLY A 97 -14.45 20.67 3.30
N GLU A 98 -15.30 19.85 2.70
CA GLU A 98 -15.45 18.43 3.03
C GLU A 98 -14.32 17.55 2.46
N HIS A 99 -13.52 18.10 1.53
CA HIS A 99 -12.41 17.40 0.90
C HIS A 99 -11.07 17.73 1.56
N ARG A 100 -10.07 16.89 1.29
CA ARG A 100 -8.68 17.15 1.70
C ARG A 100 -7.78 17.06 0.48
N SER A 101 -7.03 18.11 0.26
CA SER A 101 -6.00 18.18 -0.78
C SER A 101 -4.65 17.84 -0.17
N VAL A 102 -3.83 17.07 -0.88
CA VAL A 102 -2.45 16.78 -0.46
C VAL A 102 -1.51 17.73 -1.21
N ARG A 103 -0.75 18.55 -0.49
CA ARG A 103 0.32 19.37 -1.07
C ARG A 103 1.67 18.95 -0.52
N CYS A 104 2.54 18.51 -1.41
CA CYS A 104 3.92 18.12 -1.11
C CYS A 104 4.88 19.19 -1.61
N GLN A 105 5.95 19.44 -0.85
CA GLN A 105 7.01 20.37 -1.28
C GLN A 105 7.84 19.77 -2.41
N HIS A 106 7.99 18.45 -2.42
CA HIS A 106 8.73 17.73 -3.44
C HIS A 106 7.90 16.59 -3.98
N TRP A 107 7.92 16.45 -5.31
CA TRP A 107 7.33 15.34 -6.04
C TRP A 107 8.40 14.71 -6.92
N GLU A 108 8.46 13.39 -6.91
CA GLU A 108 9.30 12.61 -7.81
C GLU A 108 8.48 11.50 -8.47
N THR A 109 9.03 10.97 -9.57
CA THR A 109 8.47 9.81 -10.26
C THR A 109 9.40 8.64 -10.02
N ILE A 110 8.84 7.53 -9.54
CA ILE A 110 9.56 6.27 -9.34
C ILE A 110 9.10 5.23 -10.36
N ALA A 111 10.00 4.33 -10.74
CA ALA A 111 9.69 3.20 -11.62
C ALA A 111 9.14 2.02 -10.80
N ASN A 112 8.25 1.24 -11.41
CA ASN A 112 7.76 0.00 -10.85
C ASN A 112 8.92 -1.04 -10.86
N PRO A 113 9.36 -1.53 -9.70
CA PRO A 113 10.47 -2.48 -9.64
C PRO A 113 10.15 -3.83 -10.28
N LEU A 114 8.86 -4.17 -10.46
CA LEU A 114 8.45 -5.41 -11.13
C LEU A 114 8.66 -5.36 -12.65
N THR A 115 8.50 -4.18 -13.27
CA THR A 115 8.69 -4.02 -14.71
C THR A 115 10.15 -4.27 -15.12
N ALA A 116 11.11 -3.83 -14.29
CA ALA A 116 12.53 -4.05 -14.56
C ALA A 116 12.96 -5.54 -14.52
N LEU A 117 12.14 -6.41 -13.92
CA LEU A 117 12.40 -7.85 -13.86
C LEU A 117 11.83 -8.61 -15.06
N GLN A 118 10.87 -8.01 -15.79
CA GLN A 118 10.23 -8.63 -16.95
C GLN A 118 11.07 -8.52 -18.22
N ASP A 119 12.05 -7.60 -18.25
CA ASP A 119 12.97 -7.40 -19.38
C ASP A 119 14.24 -8.29 -19.29
N GLN A 120 14.34 -9.19 -18.31
CA GLN A 120 15.44 -10.16 -18.29
C GLN A 120 15.12 -11.30 -19.26
N PRO A 121 15.95 -11.57 -20.28
CA PRO A 121 15.72 -12.70 -21.18
C PRO A 121 15.71 -13.99 -20.38
N GLU A 122 14.66 -14.79 -20.56
CA GLU A 122 14.61 -16.16 -20.04
C GLU A 122 15.78 -16.94 -20.65
N ASN A 123 16.68 -17.46 -19.80
CA ASN A 123 17.76 -18.37 -20.21
C ASN A 123 17.21 -19.79 -20.41
#